data_AF-A0A930LT83-F1
#
_entry.id   AF-A0A930LT83-F1
#
_cell.length_a   1.000
_cell.length_b   1.000
_cell.length_c   1.000
_cell.angle_alpha   90.00
_cell.angle_beta   90.00
_cell.angle_gamma   90.00
#
_symmetry.space_group_name_H-M   'P 1'
#
loop_
_entity.id
_entity.type
_entity.pdbx_description
1 polymer ?
#
loop_
_entity_poly.entity_id
_entity_poly.type
_entity_poly.pdbx_seq_one_letter_code
_entity_poly.pdbx_strand_id
1 'polypeptide(L)'
;MSTSKTFTYPVTVVAYREPDKYTGGVAELYVNNRYCVWTTLLDFNPDMSHREALEEAGYTDLIEMVKFSESGEVEDVKPGREDDFFEWAFADLVEGGSTLDTGLYFDCALRDRFGEDIDTNVSESCDYWVKAENGVHFAHFTLESPEPLEFKGEKIRHYTTYPRPA
;
A
#
# COMPACT_ATOMS: atom_id res chain seq x y z
N MET A 1 27.36 14.96 -19.26
CA MET A 1 26.30 14.13 -18.65
C MET A 1 26.63 14.03 -17.17
N SER A 2 25.83 14.65 -16.31
CA SER A 2 26.05 14.57 -14.86
C SER A 2 25.57 13.20 -14.40
N THR A 3 26.48 12.35 -13.94
CA THR A 3 26.18 11.09 -13.26
C THR A 3 25.69 11.39 -11.84
N SER A 4 24.52 12.04 -11.75
CA SER A 4 23.87 12.21 -10.45
C SER A 4 23.57 10.82 -9.90
N LYS A 5 24.10 10.51 -8.72
CA LYS A 5 23.84 9.25 -8.04
C LYS A 5 22.40 9.30 -7.54
N THR A 6 21.53 8.43 -8.07
CA THR A 6 20.15 8.30 -7.59
C THR A 6 20.14 7.99 -6.09
N PHE A 7 19.31 8.71 -5.34
CA PHE A 7 19.13 8.47 -3.91
C PHE A 7 18.00 7.48 -3.71
N THR A 8 18.29 6.36 -3.05
CA THR A 8 17.31 5.29 -2.78
C THR A 8 16.91 5.29 -1.31
N TYR A 9 15.61 5.17 -1.06
CA TYR A 9 15.00 5.16 0.25
C TYR A 9 14.07 3.94 0.39
N PRO A 10 14.16 3.19 1.49
CA PRO A 10 13.21 2.13 1.75
C PRO A 10 11.86 2.74 2.10
N VAL A 11 10.82 2.22 1.47
CA VAL A 11 9.43 2.48 1.80
C VAL A 11 8.88 1.25 2.50
N THR A 12 8.09 1.44 3.54
CA THR A 12 7.49 0.33 4.29
C THR A 12 6.03 0.67 4.55
N VAL A 13 5.14 -0.21 4.10
CA VAL A 13 3.75 -0.20 4.53
C VAL A 13 3.60 -1.18 5.68
N VAL A 14 3.09 -0.70 6.81
CA VAL A 14 2.73 -1.51 7.98
C VAL A 14 1.22 -1.67 7.98
N ALA A 15 0.74 -2.90 7.81
CA ALA A 15 -0.68 -3.22 7.78
C ALA A 15 -1.07 -4.05 9.01
N TYR A 16 -2.17 -3.70 9.66
CA TYR A 16 -2.63 -4.40 10.87
C TYR A 16 -4.13 -4.25 11.08
N ARG A 17 -4.70 -5.14 11.89
CA ARG A 17 -6.12 -5.13 12.26
C ARG A 17 -6.36 -4.15 13.41
N GLU A 18 -7.41 -3.34 13.29
CA GLU A 18 -8.07 -2.68 14.43
C GLU A 18 -9.54 -3.11 14.46
N PRO A 19 -9.84 -4.31 15.00
CA PRO A 19 -11.17 -4.94 14.85
C PRO A 19 -12.32 -4.09 15.38
N ASP A 20 -12.06 -3.27 16.40
CA ASP A 20 -13.07 -2.42 17.04
C ASP A 20 -13.31 -1.09 16.30
N LYS A 21 -12.59 -0.81 15.20
CA LYS A 21 -12.66 0.47 14.48
C LYS A 21 -12.75 0.38 12.97
N TYR A 22 -11.98 -0.50 12.34
CA TYR A 22 -11.83 -0.51 10.88
C TYR A 22 -11.98 -1.94 10.35
N THR A 23 -13.10 -2.22 9.68
CA THR A 23 -13.46 -3.58 9.26
C THR A 23 -12.40 -4.20 8.34
N GLY A 24 -11.80 -3.43 7.44
CA GLY A 24 -10.74 -3.89 6.53
C GLY A 24 -9.35 -3.94 7.15
N GLY A 25 -9.14 -3.31 8.31
CA GLY A 25 -7.81 -3.03 8.84
C GLY A 25 -7.24 -1.69 8.36
N VAL A 26 -6.00 -1.41 8.77
CA VAL A 26 -5.30 -0.14 8.54
C VAL A 26 -3.96 -0.44 7.87
N ALA A 27 -3.52 0.47 6.99
CA ALA A 27 -2.19 0.51 6.42
C ALA A 27 -1.54 1.86 6.70
N GLU A 28 -0.31 1.85 7.21
CA GLU A 28 0.50 3.02 7.48
C GLU A 28 1.75 3.05 6.59
N LEU A 29 2.04 4.18 5.97
CA LEU A 29 3.17 4.36 5.08
C LEU A 29 4.35 5.04 5.80
N TYR A 30 5.53 4.48 5.63
CA TYR A 30 6.79 5.00 6.15
C TYR A 30 7.84 5.13 5.05
N VAL A 31 8.61 6.21 5.05
CA VAL A 31 9.82 6.36 4.23
C VAL A 31 11.01 6.45 5.16
N ASN A 32 11.91 5.47 5.08
CA ASN A 32 13.09 5.35 5.94
C ASN A 32 12.76 5.53 7.43
N ASN A 33 11.76 4.77 7.91
CA ASN A 33 11.22 4.78 9.27
C ASN A 33 10.60 6.13 9.72
N ARG A 34 10.33 7.06 8.79
CA ARG A 34 9.55 8.28 9.06
C ARG A 34 8.12 8.07 8.60
N TYR A 35 7.17 8.17 9.53
CA TYR A 35 5.74 8.08 9.23
C TYR A 35 5.31 9.16 8.21
N CYS A 36 4.60 8.76 7.17
CA CYS A 36 4.11 9.63 6.11
C CYS A 36 2.59 9.87 6.21
N VAL A 37 1.81 8.79 6.14
CA VAL A 37 0.34 8.83 6.06
C VAL A 37 -0.22 7.46 6.42
N TRP A 38 -1.54 7.36 6.56
CA TRP A 38 -2.26 6.11 6.77
C TRP A 38 -3.56 6.09 5.96
N THR A 39 -4.10 4.89 5.71
CA THR A 39 -5.45 4.69 5.16
C THR A 39 -6.06 3.39 5.68
N THR A 40 -7.37 3.21 5.44
CA THR A 40 -8.07 1.95 5.70
C THR A 40 -7.97 1.00 4.51
N LEU A 41 -7.88 -0.30 4.78
CA LEU A 41 -7.86 -1.34 3.74
C LEU A 41 -9.27 -1.73 3.31
N LEU A 42 -10.11 -0.76 2.96
CA LEU A 42 -11.49 -0.97 2.50
C LEU A 42 -11.90 -0.02 1.37
N ASP A 43 -11.01 0.87 0.95
CA ASP A 43 -11.29 1.83 -0.12
C ASP A 43 -11.09 1.15 -1.48
N PHE A 44 -12.20 0.66 -2.05
CA PHE A 44 -12.22 0.06 -3.38
C PHE A 44 -11.98 1.12 -4.46
N ASN A 45 -11.21 0.73 -5.48
CA ASN A 45 -11.14 1.48 -6.71
C ASN A 45 -12.56 1.65 -7.28
N PRO A 46 -12.95 2.83 -7.79
CA PRO A 46 -14.25 3.04 -8.42
C PRO A 46 -14.63 1.97 -9.44
N ASP A 47 -13.68 1.49 -10.24
CA ASP A 47 -13.90 0.47 -11.27
C ASP A 47 -14.15 -0.93 -10.70
N MET A 48 -13.74 -1.18 -9.45
CA MET A 48 -13.88 -2.47 -8.75
C MET A 48 -14.82 -2.39 -7.53
N SER A 49 -15.55 -1.28 -7.39
CA SER A 49 -16.43 -1.00 -6.24
C SER A 49 -17.80 -1.67 -6.33
N HIS A 50 -18.13 -2.33 -7.44
CA HIS A 50 -19.45 -2.91 -7.71
C HIS A 50 -19.39 -4.41 -7.90
N ARG A 51 -20.46 -5.11 -7.49
CA ARG A 51 -20.60 -6.55 -7.65
C ARG A 51 -20.40 -7.03 -9.08
N GLU A 52 -20.99 -6.35 -10.05
CA GLU A 52 -20.88 -6.72 -11.48
C GLU A 52 -19.43 -6.71 -11.94
N ALA A 53 -18.66 -5.67 -11.60
CA ALA A 53 -17.24 -5.57 -11.94
C ALA A 53 -16.41 -6.70 -11.28
N LEU A 54 -16.70 -7.02 -10.01
CA LEU A 54 -16.02 -8.12 -9.33
C LEU A 54 -16.37 -9.49 -9.96
N GLU A 55 -17.60 -9.68 -10.42
CA GLU A 55 -18.03 -10.91 -11.12
C GLU A 55 -17.35 -11.03 -12.48
N GLU A 56 -17.27 -9.94 -13.26
CA GLU A 56 -16.57 -9.89 -14.54
C GLU A 56 -15.06 -10.15 -14.41
N ALA A 57 -14.44 -9.63 -13.36
CA ALA A 57 -13.04 -9.86 -13.03
C ALA A 57 -12.76 -11.26 -12.43
N GLY A 58 -13.81 -12.02 -12.10
CA GLY A 58 -13.69 -13.37 -11.54
C GLY A 58 -13.33 -13.41 -10.05
N TYR A 59 -13.51 -12.32 -9.30
CA TYR A 59 -13.22 -12.21 -7.87
C TYR A 59 -14.30 -12.86 -6.98
N THR A 60 -14.56 -14.15 -7.22
CA THR A 60 -15.60 -14.92 -6.50
C THR A 60 -15.34 -14.97 -4.99
N ASP A 61 -14.09 -15.20 -4.59
CA ASP A 61 -13.72 -15.26 -3.17
C ASP A 61 -13.96 -13.92 -2.46
N LEU A 62 -13.67 -12.80 -3.13
CA LEU A 62 -13.92 -11.46 -2.59
C LEU A 62 -15.41 -11.18 -2.42
N ILE A 63 -16.22 -11.54 -3.42
CA ILE A 63 -17.69 -11.43 -3.37
C ILE A 63 -18.25 -12.24 -2.18
N GLU A 64 -17.63 -13.38 -1.85
CA GLU A 64 -18.00 -14.15 -0.67
C GLU A 64 -17.66 -13.46 0.66
N MET A 65 -16.69 -12.54 0.67
CA MET A 65 -16.25 -11.81 1.86
C MET A 65 -16.96 -10.47 2.08
N VAL A 66 -17.47 -9.79 1.05
CA VAL A 66 -18.00 -8.42 1.16
C VAL A 66 -19.53 -8.32 1.11
N LYS A 67 -20.09 -7.30 1.77
CA LYS A 67 -21.51 -6.91 1.67
C LYS A 67 -21.68 -5.92 0.53
N PHE A 68 -22.82 -6.03 -0.13
CA PHE A 68 -23.22 -5.11 -1.18
C PHE A 68 -24.48 -4.37 -0.77
N SER A 69 -24.57 -3.10 -1.16
CA SER A 69 -25.76 -2.27 -1.07
C SER A 69 -26.87 -2.80 -1.99
N GLU A 70 -28.05 -2.18 -1.93
CA GLU A 70 -29.12 -2.42 -2.91
C GLU A 70 -28.73 -2.02 -4.35
N SER A 71 -27.82 -1.04 -4.51
CA SER A 71 -27.27 -0.66 -5.82
C SER A 71 -26.14 -1.57 -6.29
N GLY A 72 -25.68 -2.51 -5.46
CA GLY A 72 -24.59 -3.44 -5.79
C GLY A 72 -23.19 -2.89 -5.50
N GLU A 73 -23.08 -1.75 -4.84
CA GLU A 73 -21.81 -1.16 -4.36
C GLU A 73 -21.30 -1.93 -3.14
N VAL A 74 -20.00 -2.13 -3.01
CA VAL A 74 -19.39 -2.69 -1.80
C VAL A 74 -19.55 -1.69 -0.65
N GLU A 75 -20.18 -2.12 0.44
CA GLU A 75 -20.42 -1.26 1.61
C GLU A 75 -19.50 -1.60 2.79
N ASP A 76 -19.22 -2.89 3.01
CA ASP A 76 -18.53 -3.38 4.21
C ASP A 76 -18.12 -4.85 4.04
N VAL A 77 -17.42 -5.42 5.01
CA VAL A 77 -17.10 -6.86 5.05
C VAL A 77 -18.21 -7.64 5.76
N LYS A 78 -18.45 -8.89 5.35
CA LYS A 78 -19.39 -9.79 6.02
C LYS A 78 -18.88 -10.17 7.42
N PRO A 79 -19.77 -10.28 8.43
CA PRO A 79 -19.37 -10.68 9.76
C PRO A 79 -18.69 -12.05 9.77
N GLY A 80 -17.55 -12.16 10.44
CA GLY A 80 -16.74 -13.39 10.53
C GLY A 80 -15.81 -13.64 9.34
N ARG A 81 -15.73 -12.72 8.36
CA ARG A 81 -14.80 -12.79 7.22
C ARG A 81 -13.74 -11.69 7.27
N GLU A 82 -13.67 -10.93 8.34
CA GLU A 82 -12.84 -9.73 8.41
C GLU A 82 -11.34 -10.04 8.43
N ASP A 83 -10.94 -11.17 9.01
CA ASP A 83 -9.54 -11.61 8.98
C ASP A 83 -9.16 -12.13 7.58
N ASP A 84 -10.02 -12.93 6.94
CA ASP A 84 -9.80 -13.38 5.55
C ASP A 84 -9.69 -12.19 4.59
N PHE A 85 -10.59 -11.21 4.75
CA PHE A 85 -10.60 -10.01 3.94
C PHE A 85 -9.34 -9.16 4.16
N PHE A 86 -8.86 -9.03 5.41
CA PHE A 86 -7.61 -8.32 5.68
C PHE A 86 -6.41 -8.98 5.00
N GLU A 87 -6.31 -10.32 5.06
CA GLU A 87 -5.23 -11.05 4.38
C GLU A 87 -5.32 -10.85 2.86
N TRP A 88 -6.53 -10.88 2.29
CA TRP A 88 -6.78 -10.60 0.88
C TRP A 88 -6.42 -9.15 0.50
N ALA A 89 -6.83 -8.18 1.30
CA ALA A 89 -6.56 -6.75 1.07
C ALA A 89 -5.06 -6.44 1.13
N PHE A 90 -4.35 -7.07 2.06
CA PHE A 90 -2.89 -6.98 2.12
C PHE A 90 -2.23 -7.63 0.90
N ALA A 91 -2.77 -8.76 0.41
CA ALA A 91 -2.27 -9.40 -0.81
C ALA A 91 -2.48 -8.51 -2.05
N ASP A 92 -3.65 -7.88 -2.20
CA ASP A 92 -3.89 -6.92 -3.28
C ASP A 92 -2.86 -5.79 -3.25
N LEU A 93 -2.56 -5.20 -2.09
CA LEU A 93 -1.50 -4.20 -1.94
C LEU A 93 -0.11 -4.72 -2.35
N VAL A 94 0.25 -5.94 -1.94
CA VAL A 94 1.53 -6.58 -2.27
C VAL A 94 1.69 -6.79 -3.77
N GLU A 95 0.58 -7.06 -4.47
CA GLU A 95 0.51 -7.32 -5.92
C GLU A 95 0.25 -6.06 -6.77
N GLY A 96 0.21 -4.87 -6.13
CA GLY A 96 0.14 -3.57 -6.82
C GLY A 96 -1.09 -2.72 -6.53
N GLY A 97 -2.12 -3.30 -5.91
CA GLY A 97 -3.34 -2.60 -5.51
C GLY A 97 -4.27 -2.33 -6.70
N SER A 98 -4.73 -3.39 -7.36
CA SER A 98 -5.61 -3.26 -8.52
C SER A 98 -7.09 -3.15 -8.15
N THR A 99 -7.46 -3.65 -6.96
CA THR A 99 -8.84 -3.67 -6.49
C THR A 99 -9.09 -2.61 -5.42
N LEU A 100 -8.12 -2.40 -4.54
CA LEU A 100 -8.15 -1.33 -3.54
C LEU A 100 -7.24 -0.17 -3.95
N ASP A 101 -7.68 1.06 -3.68
CA ASP A 101 -6.94 2.28 -4.01
C ASP A 101 -5.75 2.54 -3.05
N THR A 102 -5.42 1.61 -2.15
CA THR A 102 -4.39 1.82 -1.13
C THR A 102 -3.01 2.13 -1.74
N GLY A 103 -2.59 1.38 -2.77
CA GLY A 103 -1.32 1.59 -3.46
C GLY A 103 -1.27 2.95 -4.16
N LEU A 104 -2.33 3.29 -4.90
CA LEU A 104 -2.48 4.59 -5.57
C LEU A 104 -2.50 5.75 -4.58
N TYR A 105 -3.25 5.62 -3.48
CA TYR A 105 -3.29 6.62 -2.42
C TYR A 105 -1.90 6.89 -1.85
N PHE A 106 -1.11 5.85 -1.61
CA PHE A 106 0.27 6.01 -1.14
C PHE A 106 1.21 6.61 -2.18
N ASP A 107 1.09 6.25 -3.46
CA ASP A 107 1.86 6.90 -4.54
C ASP A 107 1.57 8.41 -4.58
N CYS A 108 0.29 8.79 -4.63
CA CYS A 108 -0.11 10.20 -4.59
C CYS A 108 0.42 10.92 -3.34
N ALA A 109 0.32 10.29 -2.16
CA ALA A 109 0.81 10.88 -0.91
C ALA A 109 2.34 11.07 -0.89
N LEU A 110 3.10 10.21 -1.57
CA LEU A 110 4.55 10.36 -1.73
C LEU A 110 4.86 11.51 -2.68
N ARG A 111 4.17 11.61 -3.82
CA ARG A 111 4.31 12.69 -4.80
C ARG A 111 3.97 14.06 -4.20
N ASP A 112 2.86 14.14 -3.47
CA ASP A 112 2.46 15.36 -2.75
C ASP A 112 3.52 15.81 -1.74
N ARG A 113 4.23 14.86 -1.13
CA ARG A 113 5.21 15.14 -0.08
C ARG A 113 6.61 15.44 -0.61
N PHE A 114 7.06 14.70 -1.62
CA PHE A 114 8.45 14.71 -2.09
C PHE A 114 8.62 15.28 -3.51
N GLY A 115 7.52 15.62 -4.19
CA GLY A 115 7.49 16.13 -5.55
C GLY A 115 7.29 15.02 -6.59
N GLU A 116 7.00 15.45 -7.82
CA GLU A 116 6.67 14.55 -8.94
C GLU A 116 7.86 13.79 -9.51
N ASP A 117 9.08 14.27 -9.26
CA ASP A 117 10.33 13.71 -9.81
C ASP A 117 10.84 12.48 -9.04
N ILE A 118 10.02 11.90 -8.15
CA ILE A 118 10.31 10.63 -7.49
C ILE A 118 9.86 9.44 -8.35
N ASP A 119 10.53 8.31 -8.15
CA ASP A 119 10.14 7.02 -8.71
C ASP A 119 9.88 6.03 -7.57
N THR A 120 8.80 5.27 -7.61
CA THR A 120 8.38 4.39 -6.51
C THR A 120 7.55 3.23 -7.03
N ASN A 121 7.75 2.04 -6.46
CA ASN A 121 6.99 0.83 -6.82
C ASN A 121 5.80 0.53 -5.90
N VAL A 122 5.40 1.50 -5.05
CA VAL A 122 4.33 1.32 -4.04
C VAL A 122 2.95 0.97 -4.63
N SER A 123 2.71 1.31 -5.90
CA SER A 123 1.49 0.99 -6.65
C SER A 123 1.72 -0.05 -7.76
N GLU A 124 2.81 -0.81 -7.69
CA GLU A 124 3.18 -1.80 -8.71
C GLU A 124 3.31 -3.20 -8.12
N SER A 125 4.28 -3.41 -7.24
CA SER A 125 4.46 -4.65 -6.49
C SER A 125 5.50 -4.43 -5.40
N CYS A 126 5.34 -5.11 -4.27
CA CYS A 126 6.33 -5.00 -3.19
C CYS A 126 7.63 -5.75 -3.55
N ASP A 127 8.75 -5.27 -3.04
CA ASP A 127 10.06 -5.93 -3.15
C ASP A 127 10.08 -7.25 -2.37
N TYR A 128 9.49 -7.21 -1.17
CA TYR A 128 9.24 -8.37 -0.31
C TYR A 128 8.26 -7.97 0.80
N TRP A 129 7.67 -8.98 1.45
CA TRP A 129 6.80 -8.78 2.61
C TRP A 129 7.09 -9.79 3.71
N VAL A 130 6.74 -9.43 4.94
CA VAL A 130 6.85 -10.31 6.10
C VAL A 130 5.63 -10.16 7.02
N LYS A 131 5.24 -11.26 7.67
CA LYS A 131 4.22 -11.28 8.72
C LYS A 131 4.89 -11.50 10.07
N ALA A 132 4.66 -10.58 11.01
CA ALA A 132 5.14 -10.72 12.38
C ALA A 132 4.21 -11.64 13.20
N GLU A 133 4.74 -12.22 14.28
CA GLU A 133 4.00 -13.15 15.16
C GLU A 133 2.74 -12.54 15.77
N ASN A 134 2.69 -11.23 15.92
CA ASN A 134 1.55 -10.49 16.45
C ASN A 134 0.47 -10.19 15.39
N GLY A 135 0.60 -10.71 14.17
CA GLY A 135 -0.37 -10.50 13.09
C GLY A 135 -0.20 -9.18 12.32
N VAL A 136 0.87 -8.42 12.56
CA VAL A 136 1.21 -7.23 11.77
C VAL A 136 1.94 -7.65 10.50
N HIS A 137 1.53 -7.07 9.38
CA HIS A 137 2.10 -7.29 8.06
C HIS A 137 2.98 -6.11 7.66
N PHE A 138 4.10 -6.41 7.01
CA PHE A 138 5.03 -5.40 6.50
C PHE A 138 5.25 -5.68 5.01
N ALA A 139 4.93 -4.71 4.16
CA ALA A 139 5.27 -4.72 2.75
C ALA A 139 6.37 -3.69 2.50
N HIS A 140 7.45 -4.10 1.85
CA HIS A 140 8.61 -3.26 1.58
C HIS A 140 8.67 -2.87 0.12
N PHE A 141 8.96 -1.60 -0.11
CA PHE A 141 8.98 -0.96 -1.42
C PHE A 141 10.22 -0.07 -1.49
N THR A 142 10.50 0.45 -2.69
CA THR A 142 11.64 1.29 -2.98
C THR A 142 11.16 2.62 -3.54
N LEU A 143 11.74 3.71 -3.04
CA LEU A 143 11.57 5.05 -3.60
C LEU A 143 12.94 5.61 -4.01
N GLU A 144 13.01 6.13 -5.22
CA GLU A 144 14.17 6.78 -5.81
C GLU A 144 13.91 8.26 -6.05
N SER A 145 14.96 9.08 -5.90
CA SER A 145 14.89 10.52 -6.17
C SER A 145 16.21 11.03 -6.77
N PRO A 146 16.16 12.01 -7.69
CA PRO A 146 17.35 12.67 -8.22
C PRO A 146 18.07 13.54 -7.19
N GLU A 147 17.38 13.96 -6.12
CA GLU A 147 17.92 14.82 -5.05
C GLU A 147 17.71 14.20 -3.66
N PRO A 148 18.47 14.62 -2.63
CA PRO A 148 18.23 14.17 -1.27
C PRO A 148 16.84 14.60 -0.78
N LEU A 149 16.02 13.64 -0.34
CA LEU A 149 14.70 13.94 0.20
C LEU A 149 14.79 14.58 1.58
N GLU A 150 13.82 15.43 1.89
CA GLU A 150 13.68 16.09 3.17
C GLU A 150 12.34 15.75 3.81
N PHE A 151 12.35 15.51 5.11
CA PHE A 151 11.16 15.31 5.92
C PHE A 151 11.09 16.39 6.99
N LYS A 152 10.08 17.28 6.93
CA LYS A 152 9.94 18.43 7.84
C LYS A 152 11.21 19.29 7.94
N GLY A 153 11.92 19.47 6.81
CA GLY A 153 13.16 20.25 6.73
C GLY A 153 14.43 19.51 7.16
N GLU A 154 14.36 18.23 7.51
CA GLU A 154 15.52 17.39 7.78
C GLU A 154 15.79 16.42 6.64
N LYS A 155 17.03 16.35 6.15
CA LYS A 155 17.43 15.37 5.15
C LYS A 155 17.22 13.94 5.65
N ILE A 156 16.54 13.14 4.84
CA ILE A 156 16.38 11.72 5.08
C ILE A 156 17.73 11.04 4.80
N ARG A 157 18.18 10.16 5.70
CA ARG A 157 19.40 9.36 5.47
C ARG A 157 19.12 8.37 4.33
N HIS A 158 19.66 8.62 3.15
CA HIS A 158 19.61 7.66 2.05
C HIS A 158 20.51 6.45 2.37
N TYR A 159 20.09 5.26 1.96
CA TYR A 159 21.03 4.15 1.89
C TYR A 159 21.95 4.43 0.71
N THR A 160 23.23 4.69 0.98
CA THR A 160 24.20 4.50 -0.09
C THR A 160 24.20 3.00 -0.37
N THR A 161 23.68 2.59 -1.53
CA THR A 161 23.90 1.25 -2.05
C THR A 161 25.41 1.00 -1.96
N TYR A 162 25.81 0.06 -1.09
CA TYR A 162 27.13 -0.52 -1.18
C TYR A 162 27.26 -1.06 -2.61
N PRO A 163 28.38 -0.84 -3.30
CA PRO A 163 28.57 -1.44 -4.61
C PRO A 163 28.34 -2.95 -4.49
N ARG A 164 27.50 -3.52 -5.37
CA ARG A 164 27.35 -4.98 -5.47
C ARG A 164 28.76 -5.58 -5.56
N PRO A 165 29.09 -6.62 -4.77
CA PRO A 165 30.34 -7.34 -4.95
C PRO A 165 30.44 -7.79 -6.41
N ALA A 166 31.61 -7.57 -7.01
CA ALA A 166 31.94 -7.98 -8.37
C ALA A 166 31.94 -9.51 -8.52
#